data_AF-A0A3S0JT22-F1
#
_entry.id   AF-A0A3S0JT22-F1
#
_cell.length_a   1.000
_cell.length_b   1.000
_cell.length_c   1.000
_cell.angle_alpha   90.00
_cell.angle_beta   90.00
_cell.angle_gamma   90.00
#
_symmetry.space_group_name_H-M   'P 1'
#
loop_
_entity.id
_entity.type
_entity.pdbx_description
1 polymer ?
#
loop_
_entity_poly.entity_id
_entity_poly.type
_entity_poly.pdbx_seq_one_letter_code
_entity_poly.pdbx_strand_id
1 'polypeptide(L)'
;MSTSAAAGAAGNPAPAALAQTQSADSTSAPSADAAALRKLLDRMMSGAYLVGQAPEKLGAPLPPGAEVVGAMGQAGYWTVFLDSPKSPAEVIAFYRTQPGWEVVEPERHQSANGFLSESLEGVDSGSLTIIFRQEPPTLLQITAHRLAEGQATQVMLSVQTGKDAHQMKENLSSYSSAESLLPVLRAPSGVQVRPTGGGGSNDWYNSEANLQISQSLKQLHQAYAEQLRTQGWAEVNPSSTLPGGGEASLWHIAAENEQPVRLVLLDLQPVPEGTGLYRGKLTVWTR
;
A
#
# COMPACT_ATOMS: atom_id res chain seq x y z
N MET A 1 48.74 48.75 31.03
CA MET A 1 48.12 47.42 30.87
C MET A 1 46.98 47.31 31.86
N SER A 2 45.86 46.81 31.39
CA SER A 2 44.49 47.12 31.82
C SER A 2 44.03 46.53 33.16
N THR A 3 43.14 47.28 33.83
CA THR A 3 41.87 46.89 34.53
C THR A 3 41.93 45.96 35.76
N SER A 4 41.52 46.39 36.96
CA SER A 4 40.13 46.57 37.51
C SER A 4 39.64 45.28 38.21
N ALA A 5 39.57 45.20 39.55
CA ALA A 5 38.43 45.51 40.46
C ALA A 5 37.17 44.65 40.15
N ALA A 6 36.40 44.03 41.07
CA ALA A 6 36.29 44.02 42.53
C ALA A 6 35.37 42.83 42.97
N ALA A 7 35.24 42.62 44.30
CA ALA A 7 34.13 42.07 45.12
C ALA A 7 33.08 41.12 44.48
N GLY A 8 32.68 39.98 45.06
CA GLY A 8 32.40 39.68 46.47
C GLY A 8 30.88 39.57 46.69
N ALA A 9 30.34 38.37 46.94
CA ALA A 9 29.07 38.07 47.63
C ALA A 9 28.78 36.55 47.46
N ALA A 10 28.82 35.77 48.55
CA ALA A 10 27.69 35.43 49.43
C ALA A 10 26.90 34.21 48.90
N GLY A 11 27.03 33.10 49.63
CA GLY A 11 26.31 31.86 49.38
C GLY A 11 24.99 31.73 50.15
N ASN A 12 24.36 30.60 49.85
CA ASN A 12 23.14 29.96 50.37
C ASN A 12 21.78 30.40 49.79
N PRO A 13 20.77 29.50 49.77
CA PRO A 13 20.78 28.04 49.97
C PRO A 13 20.03 27.25 48.85
N ALA A 14 20.17 25.93 48.89
CA ALA A 14 19.34 24.99 48.13
C ALA A 14 17.83 25.18 48.43
N PRO A 15 16.97 24.82 47.47
CA PRO A 15 15.69 24.24 47.81
C PRO A 15 15.45 22.89 47.13
N ALA A 16 14.92 21.99 47.96
CA ALA A 16 13.90 21.00 47.64
C ALA A 16 14.23 19.91 46.61
N ALA A 17 14.59 18.76 47.16
CA ALA A 17 14.20 17.47 46.61
C ALA A 17 12.70 17.47 46.27
N LEU A 18 12.39 17.38 44.97
CA LEU A 18 11.13 16.85 44.49
C LEU A 18 11.43 15.50 43.86
N ALA A 19 11.25 14.47 44.69
CA ALA A 19 11.00 13.12 44.20
C ALA A 19 9.73 13.18 43.35
N GLN A 20 9.89 13.12 42.02
CA GLN A 20 8.84 12.66 41.14
C GLN A 20 9.26 11.31 40.59
N THR A 21 8.96 10.28 41.39
CA THR A 21 8.75 8.94 40.88
C THR A 21 7.49 9.00 40.04
N GLN A 22 7.61 9.46 38.79
CA GLN A 22 6.62 9.11 37.77
C GLN A 22 6.89 7.66 37.42
N SER A 23 6.28 6.76 38.19
CA SER A 23 5.91 5.45 37.69
C SER A 23 5.10 5.73 36.42
N ALA A 24 5.72 5.51 35.27
CA ALA A 24 4.99 5.35 34.04
C ALA A 24 4.02 4.21 34.31
N ASP A 25 2.76 4.57 34.56
CA ASP A 25 1.63 3.66 34.48
C ASP A 25 1.73 3.11 33.06
N SER A 26 2.37 1.95 32.98
CA SER A 26 2.34 1.10 31.82
C SER A 26 0.88 0.69 31.77
N THR A 27 0.07 1.47 31.08
CA THR A 27 -1.28 1.09 30.68
C THR A 27 -1.07 -0.16 29.84
N SER A 28 -1.03 -1.30 30.53
CA SER A 28 -1.09 -2.61 29.95
C SER A 28 -2.32 -2.57 29.06
N ALA A 29 -2.11 -2.62 27.76
CA ALA A 29 -3.20 -2.81 26.81
C ALA A 29 -4.06 -3.94 27.38
N PRO A 30 -5.39 -3.73 27.56
CA PRO A 30 -6.24 -4.77 28.08
C PRO A 30 -5.99 -6.02 27.23
N SER A 31 -5.67 -7.15 27.89
CA SER A 31 -5.43 -8.42 27.20
C SER A 31 -6.52 -8.59 26.16
N ALA A 32 -6.16 -8.66 24.88
CA ALA A 32 -7.12 -8.64 23.79
C ALA A 32 -8.16 -9.73 24.03
N ASP A 33 -9.38 -9.33 24.43
CA ASP A 33 -10.49 -10.25 24.58
C ASP A 33 -10.76 -10.81 23.18
N ALA A 34 -10.39 -12.07 22.98
CA ALA A 34 -10.57 -12.75 21.70
C ALA A 34 -12.03 -12.70 21.24
N ALA A 35 -13.00 -12.66 22.17
CA ALA A 35 -14.41 -12.51 21.85
C ALA A 35 -14.76 -11.08 21.39
N ALA A 36 -14.15 -10.05 21.99
CA ALA A 36 -14.31 -8.67 21.54
C ALA A 36 -13.67 -8.44 20.15
N LEU A 37 -12.47 -9.00 19.91
CA LEU A 37 -11.82 -8.96 18.60
C LEU A 37 -12.65 -9.68 17.54
N ARG A 38 -13.14 -10.89 17.84
CA ARG A 38 -14.07 -11.66 17.01
C ARG A 38 -15.30 -10.82 16.63
N LYS A 39 -15.96 -10.22 17.63
CA LYS A 39 -17.14 -9.37 17.43
C LYS A 39 -16.85 -8.11 16.61
N LEU A 40 -15.64 -7.54 16.73
CA LEU A 40 -15.20 -6.41 15.91
C LEU A 40 -14.99 -6.84 14.46
N LEU A 41 -14.29 -7.96 14.23
CA LEU A 41 -14.06 -8.52 12.90
C LEU A 41 -15.39 -8.88 12.21
N ASP A 42 -16.32 -9.52 12.92
CA ASP A 42 -17.68 -9.83 12.42
C ASP A 42 -18.47 -8.58 12.00
N ARG A 43 -18.18 -7.42 12.60
CA ARG A 43 -18.83 -6.14 12.25
C ARG A 43 -18.14 -5.40 11.11
N MET A 44 -16.81 -5.52 11.03
CA MET A 44 -16.00 -4.79 10.07
C MET A 44 -15.92 -5.49 8.71
N MET A 45 -15.95 -6.82 8.69
CA MET A 45 -15.68 -7.61 7.50
C MET A 45 -16.91 -8.41 7.08
N SER A 46 -17.20 -8.40 5.79
CA SER A 46 -18.11 -9.38 5.18
C SER A 46 -17.30 -10.63 4.80
N GLY A 47 -17.70 -11.79 5.30
CA GLY A 47 -17.07 -13.07 4.97
C GLY A 47 -16.64 -13.89 6.18
N ALA A 48 -15.93 -14.99 5.92
CA ALA A 48 -15.37 -15.86 6.93
C ALA A 48 -13.90 -15.49 7.20
N TYR A 49 -13.48 -15.62 8.46
CA TYR A 49 -12.07 -15.53 8.86
C TYR A 49 -11.69 -16.73 9.71
N LEU A 50 -10.45 -17.15 9.56
CA LEU A 50 -9.85 -18.31 10.18
C LEU A 50 -8.56 -17.86 10.84
N VAL A 51 -8.45 -18.02 12.16
CA VAL A 51 -7.24 -17.66 12.91
C VAL A 51 -6.36 -18.90 13.04
N GLY A 52 -5.08 -18.80 12.69
CA GLY A 52 -4.11 -19.90 12.74
C GLY A 52 -4.39 -21.02 11.72
N GLN A 53 -5.29 -20.80 10.77
CA GLN A 53 -5.81 -21.84 9.88
C GLN A 53 -5.99 -21.31 8.45
N ALA A 54 -5.79 -22.20 7.49
CA ALA A 54 -6.12 -22.00 6.09
C ALA A 54 -7.49 -22.65 5.79
N PRO A 55 -8.22 -22.20 4.75
CA PRO A 55 -9.46 -22.85 4.34
C PRO A 55 -9.19 -24.29 3.88
N GLU A 56 -10.07 -25.24 4.23
CA GLU A 56 -9.91 -26.67 3.91
C GLU A 56 -9.68 -26.94 2.42
N LYS A 57 -10.28 -26.12 1.56
CA LYS A 57 -10.18 -26.21 0.10
C LYS A 57 -9.47 -24.99 -0.48
N LEU A 58 -8.27 -24.68 0.04
CA LEU A 58 -7.45 -23.59 -0.48
C LEU A 58 -7.14 -23.76 -1.97
N GLY A 59 -6.89 -24.99 -2.41
CA GLY A 59 -6.53 -25.27 -3.81
C GLY A 59 -5.11 -24.86 -4.19
N ALA A 60 -4.34 -24.25 -3.29
CA ALA A 60 -2.93 -23.89 -3.47
C ALA A 60 -2.05 -24.60 -2.42
N PRO A 61 -0.81 -25.00 -2.76
CA PRO A 61 0.11 -25.57 -1.80
C PRO A 61 0.66 -24.50 -0.85
N LEU A 62 0.99 -24.90 0.38
CA LEU A 62 1.66 -24.04 1.35
C LEU A 62 3.19 -24.31 1.31
N PRO A 63 4.05 -23.28 1.46
CA PRO A 63 5.48 -23.47 1.47
C PRO A 63 5.91 -24.35 2.66
N PRO A 64 6.88 -25.27 2.50
CA PRO A 64 7.35 -26.11 3.58
C PRO A 64 7.86 -25.30 4.77
N GLY A 65 7.39 -25.64 5.97
CA GLY A 65 7.75 -24.96 7.21
C GLY A 65 7.07 -23.60 7.41
N ALA A 66 6.16 -23.18 6.51
CA ALA A 66 5.37 -21.98 6.74
C ALA A 66 4.31 -22.22 7.84
N GLU A 67 4.19 -21.25 8.73
CA GLU A 67 3.13 -21.17 9.72
C GLU A 67 1.96 -20.37 9.15
N VAL A 68 0.73 -20.88 9.28
CA VAL A 68 -0.45 -20.14 8.87
C VAL A 68 -0.86 -19.19 9.99
N VAL A 69 -0.75 -17.89 9.76
CA VAL A 69 -1.20 -16.86 10.70
C VAL A 69 -2.73 -16.77 10.69
N GLY A 70 -3.32 -16.84 9.50
CA GLY A 70 -4.76 -16.88 9.33
C GLY A 70 -5.20 -16.73 7.88
N ALA A 71 -6.51 -16.73 7.68
CA ALA A 71 -7.12 -16.53 6.38
C ALA A 71 -8.42 -15.73 6.51
N MET A 72 -8.79 -15.02 5.45
CA MET A 72 -10.07 -14.34 5.35
C MET A 72 -10.63 -14.44 3.92
N GLY A 73 -11.94 -14.53 3.78
CA GLY A 73 -12.57 -14.61 2.48
C GLY A 73 -13.88 -15.39 2.49
N GLN A 74 -14.24 -15.91 1.33
CA GLN A 74 -15.46 -16.68 1.10
C GLN A 74 -15.21 -17.75 0.04
N ALA A 75 -16.20 -18.62 -0.21
CA ALA A 75 -16.08 -19.61 -1.27
C ALA A 75 -15.72 -18.93 -2.60
N GLY A 76 -14.69 -19.43 -3.29
CA GLY A 76 -14.20 -18.84 -4.54
C GLY A 76 -13.03 -17.87 -4.36
N TYR A 77 -12.91 -17.18 -3.22
CA TYR A 77 -11.86 -16.18 -2.97
C TYR A 77 -11.38 -16.15 -1.52
N TRP A 78 -10.08 -16.41 -1.30
CA TRP A 78 -9.45 -16.36 0.00
C TRP A 78 -8.14 -15.59 -0.03
N THR A 79 -7.88 -14.80 1.01
CA THR A 79 -6.55 -14.28 1.32
C THR A 79 -6.00 -15.04 2.52
N VAL A 80 -4.82 -15.65 2.40
CA VAL A 80 -4.13 -16.40 3.45
C VAL A 80 -2.83 -15.69 3.79
N PHE A 81 -2.57 -15.53 5.08
CA PHE A 81 -1.37 -14.91 5.64
C PHE A 81 -0.49 -15.98 6.28
N LEU A 82 0.78 -16.02 5.90
CA LEU A 82 1.75 -17.00 6.38
C LEU A 82 3.02 -16.32 6.87
N ASP A 83 3.66 -16.94 7.85
CA ASP A 83 5.05 -16.67 8.21
C ASP A 83 5.91 -17.82 7.72
N SER A 84 6.91 -17.54 6.88
CA SER A 84 7.81 -18.56 6.32
C SER A 84 9.24 -18.38 6.85
N PRO A 85 9.94 -19.47 7.21
CA PRO A 85 11.37 -19.39 7.54
C PRO A 85 12.25 -19.18 6.30
N LYS A 86 11.70 -19.37 5.10
CA LYS A 86 12.42 -19.18 3.83
C LYS A 86 12.59 -17.71 3.50
N SER A 87 13.56 -17.37 2.65
CA SER A 87 13.66 -16.04 2.06
C SER A 87 12.51 -15.75 1.10
N PRO A 88 12.20 -14.46 0.81
CA PRO A 88 11.19 -14.10 -0.19
C PRO A 88 11.43 -14.79 -1.54
N ALA A 89 12.68 -14.78 -2.03
CA ALA A 89 13.05 -15.43 -3.29
C ALA A 89 12.78 -16.95 -3.29
N GLU A 90 13.07 -17.64 -2.18
CA GLU A 90 12.80 -19.08 -2.05
C GLU A 90 11.32 -19.40 -1.96
N VAL A 91 10.50 -18.53 -1.36
CA VAL A 91 9.04 -18.66 -1.36
C VAL A 91 8.50 -18.54 -2.78
N ILE A 92 8.94 -17.53 -3.54
CA ILE A 92 8.52 -17.36 -4.94
C ILE A 92 8.98 -18.56 -5.80
N ALA A 93 10.22 -19.02 -5.63
CA ALA A 93 10.75 -20.18 -6.34
C ALA A 93 9.95 -21.46 -6.03
N PHE A 94 9.51 -21.65 -4.78
CA PHE A 94 8.65 -22.77 -4.41
C PHE A 94 7.38 -22.81 -5.24
N TYR A 95 6.73 -21.67 -5.45
CA TYR A 95 5.48 -21.58 -6.21
C TYR A 95 5.69 -21.75 -7.71
N ARG A 96 6.73 -21.13 -8.28
CA ARG A 96 7.05 -21.23 -9.72
C ARG A 96 7.41 -22.65 -10.17
N THR A 97 7.86 -23.49 -9.24
CA THR A 97 8.26 -24.87 -9.52
C THR A 97 7.15 -25.89 -9.26
N GLN A 98 5.95 -25.45 -8.85
CA GLN A 98 4.84 -26.37 -8.61
C GLN A 98 4.30 -26.95 -9.91
N PRO A 99 4.12 -28.27 -10.01
CA PRO A 99 3.60 -28.91 -11.22
C PRO A 99 2.15 -28.46 -11.48
N GLY A 100 1.85 -28.21 -12.76
CA GLY A 100 0.53 -27.78 -13.21
C GLY A 100 0.24 -26.28 -13.03
N TRP A 101 1.18 -25.52 -12.47
CA TRP A 101 1.09 -24.07 -12.38
C TRP A 101 1.91 -23.41 -13.48
N GLU A 102 1.32 -22.42 -14.12
CA GLU A 102 1.91 -21.55 -15.13
C GLU A 102 2.16 -20.19 -14.50
N VAL A 103 3.35 -19.62 -14.71
CA VAL A 103 3.59 -18.23 -14.34
C VAL A 103 2.81 -17.34 -15.29
N VAL A 104 1.91 -16.54 -14.73
CA VAL A 104 1.24 -15.49 -15.47
C VAL A 104 2.13 -14.27 -15.33
N GLU A 105 2.98 -14.05 -16.32
CA GLU A 105 3.63 -12.75 -16.47
C GLU A 105 2.53 -11.80 -16.95
N PRO A 106 2.02 -10.90 -16.09
CA PRO A 106 1.07 -9.94 -16.58
C PRO A 106 1.79 -9.11 -17.64
N GLU A 107 1.13 -8.85 -18.79
CA GLU A 107 1.63 -7.86 -19.75
C GLU A 107 1.72 -6.45 -19.13
N ARG A 108 1.21 -6.30 -17.89
CA ARG A 108 1.53 -5.22 -16.97
C ARG A 108 3.03 -5.20 -16.71
N HIS A 109 3.76 -4.49 -17.57
CA HIS A 109 4.87 -3.69 -17.08
C HIS A 109 4.39 -2.99 -15.81
N GLN A 110 5.11 -3.18 -14.69
CA GLN A 110 4.95 -2.43 -13.44
C GLN A 110 4.36 -1.08 -13.80
N SER A 111 3.08 -0.85 -13.46
CA SER A 111 2.30 0.24 -14.05
C SER A 111 3.19 1.46 -14.18
N ALA A 112 3.66 1.77 -15.39
CA ALA A 112 4.70 2.79 -15.60
C ALA A 112 4.17 4.21 -15.29
N ASN A 113 2.93 4.24 -14.80
CA ASN A 113 1.95 5.29 -14.77
C ASN A 113 1.25 5.22 -13.42
N GLY A 114 0.69 6.33 -12.95
CA GLY A 114 0.16 6.45 -11.60
C GLY A 114 1.24 6.84 -10.59
N PHE A 115 0.98 6.57 -9.31
CA PHE A 115 1.94 6.85 -8.25
C PHE A 115 3.09 5.85 -8.28
N LEU A 116 4.30 6.35 -8.50
CA LEU A 116 5.54 5.56 -8.46
C LEU A 116 6.31 5.86 -7.19
N SER A 117 6.74 4.80 -6.51
CA SER A 117 7.81 4.92 -5.52
C SER A 117 9.10 5.31 -6.24
N GLU A 118 9.86 6.24 -5.69
CA GLU A 118 11.29 6.32 -6.00
C GLU A 118 11.85 4.94 -5.65
N SER A 119 12.41 4.25 -6.65
CA SER A 119 12.90 2.88 -6.48
C SER A 119 13.80 2.88 -5.25
N LEU A 120 13.35 2.25 -4.16
CA LEU A 120 14.20 1.91 -3.05
C LEU A 120 15.14 0.83 -3.58
N GLU A 121 16.21 1.24 -4.26
CA GLU A 121 17.34 0.39 -4.56
C GLU A 121 17.77 -0.25 -3.23
N GLY A 122 17.48 -1.54 -3.07
CA GLY A 122 17.88 -2.32 -1.89
C GLY A 122 16.79 -2.66 -0.87
N VAL A 123 15.53 -2.26 -1.05
CA VAL A 123 14.41 -2.86 -0.28
C VAL A 123 13.73 -3.88 -1.17
N ASP A 124 13.83 -5.17 -0.81
CA ASP A 124 13.06 -6.29 -1.36
C ASP A 124 11.56 -6.02 -1.16
N SER A 125 11.05 -5.08 -1.96
CA SER A 125 9.65 -4.69 -2.05
C SER A 125 8.97 -5.87 -2.71
N GLY A 126 8.46 -6.78 -1.88
CA GLY A 126 8.02 -8.12 -2.28
C GLY A 126 7.37 -8.13 -3.66
N SER A 127 8.06 -8.73 -4.64
CA SER A 127 7.58 -8.78 -6.00
C SER A 127 6.29 -9.59 -6.05
N LEU A 128 5.19 -8.96 -6.48
CA LEU A 128 3.95 -9.67 -6.77
C LEU A 128 4.24 -10.72 -7.85
N THR A 129 4.05 -11.98 -7.51
CA THR A 129 4.09 -13.09 -8.49
C THR A 129 2.68 -13.62 -8.68
N ILE A 130 2.26 -13.81 -9.93
CA ILE A 130 0.97 -14.40 -10.26
C ILE A 130 1.22 -15.73 -10.95
N ILE A 131 0.57 -16.78 -10.45
CA ILE A 131 0.59 -18.10 -11.10
C ILE A 131 -0.83 -18.63 -11.26
N PHE A 132 -1.05 -19.43 -12.29
CA PHE A 132 -2.35 -19.97 -12.64
C PHE A 132 -2.29 -21.48 -12.89
N ARG A 133 -3.31 -22.21 -12.45
CA ARG A 133 -3.52 -23.62 -12.77
C ARG A 133 -4.85 -23.78 -13.49
N GLN A 134 -4.83 -24.51 -14.61
CA GLN A 134 -6.01 -24.75 -15.44
C GLN A 134 -7.05 -25.66 -14.77
N GLU A 135 -6.63 -26.73 -14.09
CA GLU A 135 -7.54 -27.76 -13.56
C GLU A 135 -7.18 -28.16 -12.11
N PRO A 136 -8.09 -27.95 -11.12
CA PRO A 136 -9.23 -27.02 -11.22
C PRO A 136 -8.72 -25.58 -11.41
N PRO A 137 -9.49 -24.71 -12.09
CA PRO A 137 -9.09 -23.33 -12.35
C PRO A 137 -8.76 -22.60 -11.05
N THR A 138 -7.50 -22.19 -10.91
CA THR A 138 -7.00 -21.53 -9.71
C THR A 138 -6.00 -20.45 -10.09
N LEU A 139 -6.23 -19.22 -9.65
CA LEU A 139 -5.31 -18.11 -9.79
C LEU A 139 -4.75 -17.76 -8.41
N LEU A 140 -3.43 -17.69 -8.30
CA LEU A 140 -2.72 -17.41 -7.06
C LEU A 140 -1.86 -16.16 -7.25
N GLN A 141 -2.10 -15.15 -6.42
CA GLN A 141 -1.27 -13.97 -6.30
C GLN A 141 -0.46 -14.08 -5.00
N ILE A 142 0.85 -13.88 -5.12
CA ILE A 142 1.81 -14.13 -4.06
C ILE A 142 2.60 -12.85 -3.82
N THR A 143 2.55 -12.36 -2.59
CA THR A 143 3.45 -11.31 -2.12
C THR A 143 4.27 -11.88 -0.97
N ALA A 144 5.59 -11.81 -1.05
CA ALA A 144 6.49 -12.24 0.01
C ALA A 144 7.47 -11.12 0.34
N HIS A 145 7.56 -10.72 1.61
CA HIS A 145 8.47 -9.68 2.06
C HIS A 145 9.06 -10.00 3.42
N ARG A 146 10.22 -9.42 3.72
CA ARG A 146 10.90 -9.55 5.02
C ARG A 146 11.16 -8.15 5.55
N LEU A 147 10.62 -7.84 6.73
CA LEU A 147 10.72 -6.49 7.31
C LEU A 147 12.10 -6.21 7.93
N ALA A 148 12.76 -7.23 8.48
CA ALA A 148 14.12 -7.13 9.00
C ALA A 148 14.86 -8.48 8.90
N GLU A 149 16.19 -8.42 8.93
CA GLU A 149 17.03 -9.62 9.02
C GLU A 149 16.73 -10.41 10.31
N GLY A 150 16.66 -11.73 10.21
CA GLY A 150 16.30 -12.61 11.32
C GLY A 150 14.79 -12.73 11.61
N GLN A 151 13.94 -11.96 10.95
CA GLN A 151 12.48 -12.14 11.00
C GLN A 151 11.99 -13.15 9.96
N ALA A 152 10.86 -13.81 10.26
CA ALA A 152 10.16 -14.64 9.30
C ALA A 152 9.71 -13.80 8.09
N THR A 153 9.70 -14.44 6.92
CA THR A 153 9.17 -13.83 5.70
C THR A 153 7.65 -13.88 5.75
N GLN A 154 7.03 -12.71 5.70
CA GLN A 154 5.58 -12.55 5.65
C GLN A 154 5.10 -12.80 4.22
N VAL A 155 4.18 -13.73 4.07
CA VAL A 155 3.62 -14.13 2.78
C VAL A 155 2.12 -13.90 2.79
N MET A 156 1.61 -13.22 1.77
CA MET A 156 0.19 -13.08 1.50
C MET A 156 -0.13 -13.84 0.22
N LEU A 157 -1.11 -14.74 0.31
CA LEU A 157 -1.63 -15.54 -0.79
C LEU A 157 -3.07 -15.13 -1.06
N SER A 158 -3.34 -14.48 -2.19
CA SER A 158 -4.72 -14.30 -2.67
C SER A 158 -5.05 -15.40 -3.66
N VAL A 159 -6.03 -16.23 -3.32
CA VAL A 159 -6.43 -17.41 -4.07
C VAL A 159 -7.83 -17.23 -4.62
N GLN A 160 -7.95 -17.31 -5.95
CA GLN A 160 -9.22 -17.31 -6.67
C GLN A 160 -9.42 -18.66 -7.33
N THR A 161 -10.64 -19.19 -7.32
CA THR A 161 -10.96 -20.51 -7.89
C THR A 161 -12.20 -20.45 -8.79
N GLY A 162 -12.32 -21.39 -9.72
CA GLY A 162 -13.49 -21.53 -10.58
C GLY A 162 -13.55 -20.52 -11.72
N LYS A 163 -14.77 -20.10 -12.12
CA LYS A 163 -14.97 -19.19 -13.26
C LYS A 163 -14.24 -17.86 -13.09
N ASP A 164 -14.21 -17.36 -11.87
CA ASP A 164 -13.56 -16.09 -11.53
C ASP A 164 -12.04 -16.14 -11.77
N ALA A 165 -11.40 -17.30 -11.57
CA ALA A 165 -9.97 -17.47 -11.82
C ALA A 165 -9.62 -17.36 -13.31
N HIS A 166 -10.45 -17.91 -14.20
CA HIS A 166 -10.27 -17.77 -15.65
C HIS A 166 -10.45 -16.32 -16.09
N GLN A 167 -11.55 -15.70 -15.67
CA GLN A 167 -11.83 -14.31 -16.01
C GLN A 167 -10.72 -13.38 -15.51
N MET A 168 -10.19 -13.62 -14.32
CA MET A 168 -9.06 -12.84 -13.81
C MET A 168 -7.79 -13.07 -14.63
N LYS A 169 -7.47 -14.31 -15.05
CA LYS A 169 -6.32 -14.57 -15.93
C LYS A 169 -6.43 -13.78 -17.24
N GLU A 170 -7.60 -13.79 -17.88
CA GLU A 170 -7.86 -13.04 -19.11
C GLU A 170 -7.75 -11.51 -18.91
N ASN A 171 -8.24 -11.01 -17.78
CA ASN A 171 -8.14 -9.60 -17.40
C ASN A 171 -6.71 -9.17 -17.06
N LEU A 172 -5.81 -10.08 -16.69
CA LEU A 172 -4.39 -9.77 -16.44
C LEU A 172 -3.62 -9.52 -17.75
N SER A 173 -4.04 -10.16 -18.85
CA SER A 173 -3.47 -9.99 -20.19
C SER A 173 -4.07 -8.80 -20.95
N SER A 174 -5.20 -8.26 -20.49
CA SER A 174 -5.86 -7.14 -21.15
C SER A 174 -5.41 -5.82 -20.52
N TYR A 175 -4.56 -5.06 -21.22
CA TYR A 175 -4.33 -3.65 -20.86
C TYR A 175 -5.67 -2.92 -20.98
N SER A 176 -6.15 -2.33 -19.90
CA SER A 176 -7.23 -1.37 -20.03
C SER A 176 -6.67 -0.18 -20.82
N SER A 177 -7.34 0.23 -21.90
CA SER A 177 -6.95 1.41 -22.68
C SER A 177 -6.84 2.66 -21.83
N ALA A 178 -7.51 2.70 -20.66
CA ALA A 178 -7.41 3.78 -19.70
C ALA A 178 -6.15 3.71 -18.82
N GLU A 179 -5.62 2.52 -18.48
CA GLU A 179 -4.41 2.37 -17.66
C GLU A 179 -3.17 3.00 -18.31
N SER A 180 -3.03 2.83 -19.63
CA SER A 180 -1.91 3.41 -20.39
C SER A 180 -1.93 4.94 -20.43
N LEU A 181 -3.04 5.55 -20.01
CA LEU A 181 -3.27 6.99 -20.07
C LEU A 181 -3.08 7.68 -18.71
N LEU A 182 -2.86 6.92 -17.64
CA LEU A 182 -2.52 7.50 -16.36
C LEU A 182 -1.20 8.28 -16.48
N PRO A 183 -1.11 9.51 -15.95
CA PRO A 183 0.17 10.21 -15.87
C PRO A 183 1.08 9.57 -14.83
N VAL A 184 2.37 9.76 -15.01
CA VAL A 184 3.41 9.26 -14.11
C VAL A 184 3.61 10.26 -12.97
N LEU A 185 3.37 9.85 -11.72
CA LEU A 185 3.57 10.67 -10.53
C LEU A 185 4.68 10.08 -9.67
N ARG A 186 5.90 10.60 -9.80
CA ARG A 186 7.05 10.21 -8.98
C ARG A 186 6.99 10.85 -7.60
N ALA A 187 7.46 10.12 -6.60
CA ALA A 187 7.61 10.65 -5.24
C ALA A 187 8.39 11.98 -5.23
N PRO A 188 7.80 13.08 -4.72
CA PRO A 188 8.56 14.30 -4.45
C PRO A 188 9.61 14.07 -3.35
N SER A 189 10.63 14.92 -3.29
CA SER A 189 11.67 14.81 -2.26
C SER A 189 11.07 14.81 -0.85
N GLY A 190 11.50 13.86 -0.02
CA GLY A 190 11.01 13.72 1.36
C GLY A 190 9.63 13.06 1.51
N VAL A 191 9.06 12.54 0.42
CA VAL A 191 7.79 11.81 0.43
C VAL A 191 8.05 10.33 0.20
N GLN A 192 7.58 9.46 1.11
CA GLN A 192 7.54 8.03 0.82
C GLN A 192 6.22 7.67 0.16
N VAL A 193 6.30 7.09 -1.04
CA VAL A 193 5.14 6.61 -1.78
C VAL A 193 5.14 5.09 -1.74
N ARG A 194 4.02 4.50 -1.30
CA ARG A 194 3.79 3.06 -1.33
C ARG A 194 2.55 2.80 -2.18
N PRO A 195 2.69 2.45 -3.47
CA PRO A 195 1.57 2.10 -4.32
C PRO A 195 0.74 0.98 -3.67
N THR A 196 -0.56 1.17 -3.54
CA THR A 196 -1.48 0.20 -2.91
C THR A 196 -2.33 -0.55 -3.94
N GLY A 197 -2.16 -0.22 -5.23
CA GLY A 197 -2.81 -0.87 -6.33
C GLY A 197 -3.48 0.11 -7.27
N GLY A 198 -4.40 -0.42 -8.07
CA GLY A 198 -5.14 0.31 -9.07
C GLY A 198 -6.13 -0.63 -9.74
N GLY A 199 -7.14 -0.06 -10.37
CA GLY A 199 -8.16 -0.82 -11.06
C GLY A 199 -9.00 0.07 -11.95
N GLY A 200 -9.70 -0.54 -12.89
CA GLY A 200 -10.47 0.20 -13.86
C GLY A 200 -11.28 -0.69 -14.79
N SER A 201 -11.87 -0.03 -15.79
CA SER A 201 -12.43 -0.63 -16.99
C SER A 201 -11.72 -0.05 -18.22
N ASN A 202 -12.30 -0.23 -19.40
CA ASN A 202 -11.80 0.39 -20.62
C ASN A 202 -11.97 1.93 -20.62
N ASP A 203 -12.94 2.45 -19.86
CA ASP A 203 -13.31 3.87 -19.88
C ASP A 203 -12.69 4.68 -18.75
N TRP A 204 -12.20 4.01 -17.70
CA TRP A 204 -11.57 4.66 -16.57
C TRP A 204 -10.58 3.73 -15.90
N TYR A 205 -9.57 4.31 -15.27
CA TYR A 205 -8.63 3.57 -14.45
C TYR A 205 -8.17 4.44 -13.28
N ASN A 206 -7.91 3.84 -12.13
CA ASN A 206 -7.32 4.53 -11.00
C ASN A 206 -6.01 3.89 -10.54
N SER A 207 -5.14 4.72 -10.00
CA SER A 207 -3.94 4.34 -9.26
C SER A 207 -4.07 4.89 -7.85
N GLU A 208 -3.78 4.05 -6.86
CA GLU A 208 -3.86 4.40 -5.44
C GLU A 208 -2.51 4.17 -4.76
N ALA A 209 -2.17 5.03 -3.79
CA ALA A 209 -0.97 4.90 -2.99
C ALA A 209 -1.18 5.41 -1.57
N ASN A 210 -0.43 4.83 -0.63
CA ASN A 210 -0.20 5.44 0.67
C ASN A 210 1.01 6.37 0.58
N LEU A 211 0.87 7.56 1.12
CA LEU A 211 1.86 8.62 1.09
C LEU A 211 2.23 8.98 2.52
N GLN A 212 3.51 8.93 2.85
CA GLN A 212 4.02 9.47 4.10
C GLN A 212 4.77 10.76 3.78
N ILE A 213 4.30 11.87 4.36
CA ILE A 213 4.84 13.20 4.07
C ILE A 213 5.32 13.88 5.34
N SER A 214 6.41 14.64 5.23
CA SER A 214 6.86 15.61 6.23
C SER A 214 6.35 17.03 5.96
N GLN A 215 5.87 17.27 4.74
CA GLN A 215 5.37 18.56 4.25
C GLN A 215 3.84 18.66 4.30
N SER A 216 3.28 19.84 4.04
CA SER A 216 1.82 20.02 3.99
C SER A 216 1.20 19.33 2.77
N LEU A 217 -0.08 18.94 2.87
CA LEU A 217 -0.82 18.33 1.76
C LEU A 217 -0.90 19.25 0.54
N LYS A 218 -0.98 20.57 0.76
CA LYS A 218 -0.95 21.58 -0.30
C LYS A 218 0.38 21.61 -1.06
N GLN A 219 1.51 21.48 -0.37
CA GLN A 219 2.82 21.39 -1.01
C GLN A 219 2.98 20.09 -1.80
N LEU A 220 2.47 18.97 -1.25
CA LEU A 220 2.43 17.70 -1.96
C LEU A 220 1.61 17.79 -3.25
N HIS A 221 0.41 18.38 -3.14
CA HIS A 221 -0.46 18.63 -4.29
C HIS A 221 0.25 19.47 -5.35
N GLN A 222 0.86 20.59 -4.97
CA GLN A 222 1.61 21.45 -5.89
C GLN A 222 2.76 20.73 -6.59
N ALA A 223 3.48 19.86 -5.89
CA ALA A 223 4.56 19.07 -6.49
C ALA A 223 4.04 18.09 -7.55
N TYR A 224 2.91 17.42 -7.31
CA TYR A 224 2.28 16.56 -8.32
C TYR A 224 1.63 17.36 -9.45
N ALA A 225 1.03 18.51 -9.15
CA ALA A 225 0.49 19.41 -10.15
C ALA A 225 1.57 19.86 -11.15
N GLU A 226 2.79 20.12 -10.68
CA GLU A 226 3.90 20.46 -11.56
C GLU A 226 4.30 19.28 -12.46
N GLN A 227 4.34 18.06 -11.91
CA GLN A 227 4.59 16.86 -12.72
C GLN A 227 3.52 16.66 -13.81
N LEU A 228 2.25 16.92 -13.50
CA LEU A 228 1.16 16.87 -14.48
C LEU A 228 1.38 17.91 -15.60
N ARG A 229 1.73 19.15 -15.26
CA ARG A 229 2.05 20.19 -16.25
C ARG A 229 3.21 19.81 -17.16
N THR A 230 4.29 19.24 -16.59
CA THR A 230 5.45 18.79 -17.39
C THR A 230 5.11 17.66 -18.36
N GLN A 231 4.03 16.91 -18.08
CA GLN A 231 3.48 15.86 -18.94
C GLN A 231 2.39 16.36 -19.89
N GLY A 232 2.21 17.68 -20.02
CA GLY A 232 1.27 18.30 -20.95
C GLY A 232 -0.18 18.38 -20.45
N TRP A 233 -0.44 18.05 -19.18
CA TRP A 233 -1.77 18.20 -18.60
C TRP A 233 -2.04 19.66 -18.24
N ALA A 234 -3.22 20.14 -18.61
CA ALA A 234 -3.73 21.46 -18.26
C ALA A 234 -4.76 21.36 -17.14
N GLU A 235 -4.68 22.28 -16.19
CA GLU A 235 -5.57 22.34 -15.03
C GLU A 235 -6.97 22.80 -15.48
N VAL A 236 -8.00 22.00 -15.22
CA VAL A 236 -9.41 22.40 -15.43
C VAL A 236 -9.89 23.18 -14.22
N ASN A 237 -9.64 22.64 -13.03
CA ASN A 237 -10.00 23.23 -11.75
C ASN A 237 -8.78 23.21 -10.83
N PRO A 238 -8.42 24.38 -10.24
CA PRO A 238 -7.32 24.47 -9.30
C PRO A 238 -7.58 23.60 -8.06
N SER A 239 -6.51 23.28 -7.33
CA SER A 239 -6.59 22.56 -6.06
C SER A 239 -7.67 23.13 -5.14
N SER A 240 -8.56 22.28 -4.66
CA SER A 240 -9.59 22.62 -3.69
C SER A 240 -9.47 21.75 -2.44
N THR A 241 -9.53 22.40 -1.28
CA THR A 241 -9.55 21.69 -0.01
C THR A 241 -10.92 21.03 0.17
N LEU A 242 -10.92 19.70 0.32
CA LEU A 242 -12.12 18.90 0.49
C LEU A 242 -12.60 18.90 1.96
N PRO A 243 -13.90 18.64 2.20
CA PRO A 243 -14.39 18.29 3.54
C PRO A 243 -13.57 17.14 4.12
N GLY A 244 -13.00 17.34 5.32
CA GLY A 244 -12.06 16.37 5.93
C GLY A 244 -10.58 16.68 5.70
N GLY A 245 -10.24 17.80 5.07
CA GLY A 245 -8.86 18.30 4.97
C GLY A 245 -8.02 17.68 3.86
N GLY A 246 -8.67 17.03 2.88
CA GLY A 246 -8.03 16.56 1.64
C GLY A 246 -7.78 17.69 0.64
N GLU A 247 -7.01 17.42 -0.42
CA GLU A 247 -6.75 18.32 -1.54
C GLU A 247 -7.05 17.60 -2.85
N ALA A 248 -7.86 18.19 -3.73
CA ALA A 248 -8.18 17.62 -5.03
C ALA A 248 -8.18 18.63 -6.18
N SER A 249 -7.82 18.17 -7.38
CA SER A 249 -7.76 18.98 -8.60
C SER A 249 -8.14 18.16 -9.83
N LEU A 250 -8.75 18.80 -10.82
CA LEU A 250 -9.14 18.18 -12.08
C LEU A 250 -8.28 18.71 -13.23
N TRP A 251 -7.81 17.80 -14.07
CA TRP A 251 -6.88 18.05 -15.16
C TRP A 251 -7.41 17.47 -16.45
N HIS A 252 -6.97 18.01 -17.58
CA HIS A 252 -7.22 17.47 -18.89
C HIS A 252 -5.97 17.48 -19.75
N ILE A 253 -5.93 16.61 -20.76
CA ILE A 253 -4.96 16.71 -21.86
C ILE A 253 -5.74 16.72 -23.17
N ALA A 254 -5.30 17.58 -24.09
CA ALA A 254 -5.99 17.77 -25.36
C ALA A 254 -5.99 16.47 -26.18
N ALA A 255 -7.06 16.31 -26.97
CA ALA A 255 -7.17 15.28 -27.99
C ALA A 255 -6.04 15.44 -29.02
N GLU A 256 -5.22 14.40 -29.19
CA GLU A 256 -4.26 14.31 -30.29
C GLU A 256 -4.65 13.13 -31.19
N ASN A 257 -4.70 13.36 -32.51
CA ASN A 257 -4.98 12.32 -33.52
C ASN A 257 -6.26 11.51 -33.26
N GLU A 258 -7.42 12.19 -33.24
CA GLU A 258 -8.76 11.59 -33.06
C GLU A 258 -9.02 10.91 -31.71
N GLN A 259 -8.11 11.02 -30.75
CA GLN A 259 -8.31 10.49 -29.40
C GLN A 259 -9.24 11.40 -28.58
N PRO A 260 -10.15 10.85 -27.76
CA PRO A 260 -11.02 11.64 -26.89
C PRO A 260 -10.24 12.52 -25.90
N VAL A 261 -10.87 13.60 -25.44
CA VAL A 261 -10.35 14.42 -24.34
C VAL A 261 -10.30 13.56 -23.08
N ARG A 262 -9.14 13.57 -22.41
CA ARG A 262 -8.92 12.75 -21.22
C ARG A 262 -8.98 13.64 -19.99
N LEU A 263 -9.63 13.14 -18.94
CA LEU A 263 -9.72 13.82 -17.65
C LEU A 263 -8.94 13.05 -16.60
N VAL A 264 -8.23 13.76 -15.73
CA VAL A 264 -7.54 13.19 -14.57
C VAL A 264 -7.94 13.91 -13.30
N LEU A 265 -8.37 13.14 -12.30
CA LEU A 265 -8.57 13.59 -10.92
C LEU A 265 -7.37 13.16 -10.08
N LEU A 266 -6.67 14.14 -9.51
CA LEU A 266 -5.73 13.93 -8.42
C LEU A 266 -6.44 14.26 -7.11
N ASP A 267 -6.57 13.26 -6.24
CA ASP A 267 -7.22 13.35 -4.93
C ASP A 267 -6.25 12.86 -3.84
N LEU A 268 -5.96 13.72 -2.88
CA LEU A 268 -5.09 13.45 -1.74
C LEU A 268 -5.91 13.60 -0.46
N GLN A 269 -6.00 12.54 0.33
CA GLN A 269 -6.82 12.54 1.55
C GLN A 269 -5.98 12.19 2.78
N PRO A 270 -6.19 12.86 3.93
CA PRO A 270 -5.60 12.40 5.18
C PRO A 270 -6.19 11.03 5.56
N VAL A 271 -5.32 10.14 6.03
CA VAL A 271 -5.74 8.98 6.83
C VAL A 271 -6.02 9.49 8.26
N PRO A 272 -6.98 8.92 9.02
CA PRO A 272 -7.35 9.43 10.34
C PRO A 272 -6.18 9.84 11.25
N GLU A 273 -6.40 10.90 12.02
CA GLU A 273 -5.39 11.83 12.56
C GLU A 273 -4.19 11.21 13.30
N GLY A 274 -3.03 11.87 13.16
CA GLY A 274 -1.84 11.66 13.99
C GLY A 274 -0.72 10.80 13.38
N THR A 275 -0.91 10.27 12.17
CA THR A 275 0.02 9.29 11.58
C THR A 275 1.00 9.88 10.55
N GLY A 276 0.73 11.09 10.03
CA GLY A 276 1.46 11.63 8.88
C GLY A 276 1.26 10.82 7.60
N LEU A 277 0.22 9.97 7.57
CA LEU A 277 -0.14 9.12 6.44
C LEU A 277 -1.32 9.73 5.68
N TYR A 278 -1.22 9.65 4.36
CA TYR A 278 -2.21 10.16 3.42
C TYR A 278 -2.47 9.08 2.37
N ARG A 279 -3.66 9.12 1.78
CA ARG A 279 -4.01 8.32 0.61
C ARG A 279 -3.98 9.21 -0.62
N GLY A 280 -3.20 8.83 -1.60
CA GLY A 280 -3.25 9.39 -2.95
C GLY A 280 -4.12 8.52 -3.84
N LYS A 281 -4.97 9.16 -4.63
CA LYS A 281 -5.76 8.54 -5.70
C LYS A 281 -5.66 9.37 -6.96
N LEU A 282 -5.31 8.71 -8.05
CA LEU A 282 -5.22 9.29 -9.38
C LEU A 282 -6.19 8.54 -10.28
N THR A 283 -7.21 9.20 -10.79
CA THR A 283 -8.21 8.55 -11.66
C THR A 283 -8.21 9.21 -13.02
N VAL A 284 -8.11 8.41 -14.08
CA VAL A 284 -8.23 8.86 -15.47
C VAL A 284 -9.55 8.36 -16.07
N TRP A 285 -10.16 9.18 -16.93
CA TRP A 285 -11.30 8.81 -17.75
C TRP A 285 -11.02 9.07 -19.24
N THR A 286 -11.47 8.16 -20.08
CA THR A 286 -11.52 8.32 -21.55
C THR A 286 -12.97 8.53 -21.95
N ARG A 287 -13.32 9.71 -22.45
CA ARG A 287 -14.68 10.04 -22.93
C ARG A 287 -14.65 10.54 -24.35
#